data_AF-A0AAE0A8Q1-F1
#
_entry.id   AF-A0AAE0A8Q1-F1
#
_cell.length_a   1.000
_cell.length_b   1.000
_cell.length_c   1.000
_cell.angle_alpha   90.00
_cell.angle_beta   90.00
_cell.angle_gamma   90.00
#
_symmetry.space_group_name_H-M   'P 1'
#
loop_
_entity.id
_entity.type
_entity.pdbx_description
1 polymer ?
#
loop_
_entity_poly.entity_id
_entity_poly.type
_entity_poly.pdbx_seq_one_letter_code
_entity_poly.pdbx_strand_id
1 'polypeptide(L)'
;MNSVLKERKRTYFGIEKLFCTRKLFEKHQYLTWENVNISFQEAIFKYLKEIVDELHENENEIDDFYFRLSRNETLSKKGEHALKDYRFGDSLVAEEYDARIIMWNIVTDNCCKNDLDHVYGETNKLHQNCKISKWFSDYMLYLLLFCPSMIPKGIGEIRYERTCVDATLKITSYRTPQWMFEEATDVTSSSTDHESTTVGVASNEDPRSVFKRTTDLYLQLGDDENGWNKRWDVISEVWLEMLAYAAQNCDWKEHAHHLRKGGELLTHISVLMVNFRLYKQIM
;
A
#
# COMPACT_ATOMS: atom_id res chain seq x y z
N MET A 1 -9.23 -12.80 -20.46
CA MET A 1 -7.99 -12.01 -20.67
C MET A 1 -7.90 -11.11 -19.46
N ASN A 2 -7.14 -11.51 -18.44
CA ASN A 2 -7.02 -10.74 -17.21
C ASN A 2 -5.87 -9.76 -17.43
N SER A 3 -6.18 -8.49 -17.56
CA SER A 3 -5.23 -7.49 -18.06
C SER A 3 -4.98 -6.43 -16.98
N VAL A 4 -3.71 -6.13 -16.69
CA VAL A 4 -3.30 -5.07 -15.74
C VAL A 4 -2.06 -4.36 -16.26
N LEU A 5 -1.95 -3.11 -15.83
CA LEU A 5 -1.04 -2.09 -16.28
C LEU A 5 0.41 -2.31 -15.83
N LYS A 6 1.34 -2.06 -16.75
CA LYS A 6 2.77 -1.99 -16.43
C LYS A 6 3.48 -0.90 -17.21
N GLU A 7 4.43 -0.24 -16.55
CA GLU A 7 5.34 0.74 -17.13
C GLU A 7 6.38 0.17 -18.10
N ARG A 8 6.77 1.01 -19.07
CA ARG A 8 7.95 0.82 -19.91
C ARG A 8 9.24 1.07 -19.08
N LYS A 9 10.12 0.07 -19.03
CA LYS A 9 11.42 0.05 -18.32
C LYS A 9 12.17 1.39 -18.36
N ARG A 10 12.24 2.06 -17.20
CA ARG A 10 13.40 2.84 -16.75
C ARG A 10 13.54 2.69 -15.23
N THR A 11 14.76 2.46 -14.77
CA THR A 11 15.18 2.42 -13.36
C THR A 11 14.91 3.78 -12.73
N TYR A 12 13.84 3.89 -11.93
CA TYR A 12 13.61 5.04 -11.06
C TYR A 12 13.10 4.59 -9.69
N PHE A 13 13.69 5.17 -8.65
CA PHE A 13 13.64 4.72 -7.27
C PHE A 13 12.39 5.29 -6.59
N GLY A 14 11.57 4.49 -5.90
CA GLY A 14 10.35 4.88 -5.17
C GLY A 14 10.31 6.11 -4.25
N ILE A 15 11.41 6.84 -4.00
CA ILE A 15 11.33 8.23 -3.49
C ILE A 15 11.03 9.20 -4.66
N GLU A 16 11.58 8.94 -5.85
CA GLU A 16 11.26 9.60 -7.13
C GLU A 16 9.83 9.31 -7.62
N LYS A 17 9.16 8.24 -7.18
CA LYS A 17 7.71 8.06 -7.43
C LYS A 17 6.87 9.11 -6.70
N LEU A 18 7.24 9.48 -5.47
CA LEU A 18 6.56 10.53 -4.70
C LEU A 18 6.80 11.94 -5.27
N PHE A 19 7.94 12.17 -5.93
CA PHE A 19 8.29 13.49 -6.49
C PHE A 19 7.60 13.86 -7.80
N CYS A 20 6.65 13.06 -8.28
CA CYS A 20 6.26 13.08 -9.68
C CYS A 20 4.76 12.85 -9.91
N THR A 21 3.89 13.59 -9.24
CA THR A 21 2.45 13.61 -9.59
C THR A 21 2.27 13.88 -11.08
N ARG A 22 2.92 14.93 -11.63
CA ARG A 22 2.84 15.26 -13.07
C ARG A 22 3.45 14.20 -14.00
N LYS A 23 4.60 13.59 -13.65
CA LYS A 23 5.20 12.52 -14.47
C LYS A 23 4.46 11.19 -14.32
N LEU A 24 3.81 10.89 -13.19
CA LEU A 24 2.94 9.72 -13.05
C LEU A 24 1.75 9.84 -14.01
N PHE A 25 1.09 11.01 -14.06
CA PHE A 25 0.04 11.27 -15.05
C PHE A 25 0.54 11.11 -16.50
N GLU A 26 1.70 11.67 -16.86
CA GLU A 26 2.29 11.51 -18.20
C GLU A 26 2.72 10.06 -18.52
N LYS A 27 3.15 9.30 -17.51
CA LYS A 27 3.62 7.91 -17.64
C LYS A 27 2.47 6.91 -17.73
N HIS A 28 1.34 7.22 -17.09
CA HIS A 28 0.10 6.45 -17.20
C HIS A 28 -0.71 6.86 -18.45
N GLN A 29 -0.31 7.91 -19.16
CA GLN A 29 -0.90 8.28 -20.46
C GLN A 29 -0.57 7.27 -21.57
N TYR A 30 0.41 6.37 -21.34
CA TYR A 30 0.87 5.33 -22.29
C TYR A 30 0.77 3.91 -21.71
N LEU A 31 -0.29 3.65 -20.93
CA LEU A 31 -0.57 2.36 -20.34
C LEU A 31 -0.87 1.30 -21.40
N THR A 32 -0.06 0.25 -21.46
CA THR A 32 -0.33 -0.95 -22.28
C THR A 32 -0.79 -2.09 -21.39
N TRP A 33 -1.84 -2.78 -21.81
CA TRP A 33 -2.39 -3.96 -21.15
C TRP A 33 -1.41 -5.13 -21.21
N GLU A 34 -0.87 -5.58 -20.08
CA GLU A 34 -0.15 -6.86 -19.97
C GLU A 34 -1.05 -7.91 -19.31
N ASN A 35 -0.92 -9.17 -19.73
CA ASN A 35 -1.59 -10.28 -19.04
C ASN A 35 -1.03 -10.39 -17.62
N VAL A 36 -1.93 -10.53 -16.65
CA VAL A 36 -1.58 -10.81 -15.25
C VAL A 36 -0.71 -12.07 -15.22
N ASN A 37 0.49 -11.98 -14.65
CA ASN A 37 1.41 -13.11 -14.52
C ASN A 37 0.73 -14.26 -13.75
N ILE A 38 0.96 -15.50 -14.17
CA ILE A 38 0.36 -16.71 -13.57
C ILE A 38 0.59 -16.73 -12.05
N SER A 39 1.79 -16.38 -11.58
CA SER A 39 2.10 -16.35 -10.15
C SER A 39 1.23 -15.38 -9.34
N PHE A 40 0.77 -14.27 -9.95
CA PHE A 40 -0.15 -13.33 -9.29
C PHE A 40 -1.57 -13.90 -9.21
N GLN A 41 -2.01 -14.57 -10.28
CA GLN A 41 -3.32 -15.24 -10.30
C GLN A 41 -3.37 -16.36 -9.27
N GLU A 42 -2.30 -17.15 -9.18
CA GLU A 42 -2.14 -18.22 -8.19
C GLU A 42 -2.17 -17.68 -6.76
N ALA A 43 -1.50 -16.56 -6.48
CA ALA A 43 -1.52 -15.94 -5.15
C ALA A 43 -2.93 -15.51 -4.74
N ILE A 44 -3.68 -14.84 -5.63
CA ILE A 44 -5.08 -14.46 -5.36
C ILE A 44 -5.96 -15.70 -5.14
N PHE A 45 -5.83 -16.69 -6.02
CA PHE A 45 -6.65 -17.90 -5.95
C PHE A 45 -6.38 -18.68 -4.65
N LYS A 46 -5.09 -18.86 -4.31
CA LYS A 46 -4.67 -19.54 -3.08
C LYS A 46 -5.24 -18.82 -1.85
N TYR A 47 -5.07 -17.50 -1.78
CA TYR A 47 -5.58 -16.69 -0.68
C TYR A 47 -7.11 -16.80 -0.51
N LEU A 48 -7.88 -16.67 -1.58
CA LEU A 48 -9.34 -16.81 -1.51
C LEU A 48 -9.76 -18.23 -1.12
N LYS A 49 -9.01 -19.24 -1.54
CA LYS A 49 -9.26 -20.63 -1.15
C LYS A 49 -8.96 -20.85 0.33
N GLU A 50 -7.87 -20.30 0.86
CA GLU A 50 -7.53 -20.37 2.28
C GLU A 50 -8.63 -19.75 3.14
N ILE A 51 -9.20 -18.61 2.75
CA ILE A 51 -10.37 -18.02 3.44
C ILE A 51 -11.56 -19.00 3.47
N VAL A 52 -11.84 -19.66 2.34
CA VAL A 52 -12.94 -20.64 2.27
C VAL A 52 -12.68 -21.82 3.19
N ASP A 53 -11.47 -22.38 3.15
CA ASP A 53 -11.07 -23.51 3.98
C ASP A 53 -11.17 -23.15 5.48
N GLU A 54 -10.71 -21.96 5.89
CA GLU A 54 -10.86 -21.46 7.27
C GLU A 54 -12.32 -21.29 7.71
N LEU A 55 -13.19 -20.84 6.80
CA LEU A 55 -14.62 -20.72 7.09
C LEU A 55 -15.30 -22.10 7.25
N HIS A 56 -14.83 -23.12 6.53
CA HIS A 56 -15.33 -24.49 6.61
C HIS A 56 -14.78 -25.27 7.82
N GLU A 57 -13.54 -25.04 8.24
CA GLU A 57 -12.98 -25.72 9.43
C GLU A 57 -13.72 -25.34 10.74
N ASN A 58 -14.38 -24.19 10.76
CA ASN A 58 -15.23 -23.76 11.85
C ASN A 58 -16.66 -24.38 11.81
N GLU A 59 -16.97 -25.26 10.84
CA GLU A 59 -18.27 -25.93 10.64
C GLU A 59 -18.57 -27.08 11.63
N ASN A 60 -18.46 -26.84 12.93
CA ASN A 60 -19.23 -27.65 13.86
C ASN A 60 -20.68 -27.14 13.87
N GLU A 61 -21.50 -27.64 12.94
CA GLU A 61 -22.96 -27.43 12.80
C GLU A 61 -23.45 -25.96 12.80
N ILE A 62 -22.99 -25.15 11.85
CA ILE A 62 -23.29 -23.72 11.85
C ILE A 62 -24.34 -23.30 10.80
N ASP A 63 -25.40 -22.65 11.29
CA ASP A 63 -26.43 -21.90 10.58
C ASP A 63 -25.83 -20.91 9.54
N ASP A 64 -26.39 -20.88 8.34
CA ASP A 64 -26.04 -20.02 7.19
C ASP A 64 -25.89 -18.53 7.58
N PHE A 65 -26.56 -18.09 8.65
CA PHE A 65 -26.33 -16.79 9.27
C PHE A 65 -24.88 -16.55 9.74
N TYR A 66 -24.31 -17.46 10.53
CA TYR A 66 -22.97 -17.30 11.10
C TYR A 66 -21.89 -17.44 10.03
N PHE A 67 -22.07 -18.32 9.04
CA PHE A 67 -21.16 -18.39 7.88
C PHE A 67 -21.05 -17.01 7.21
N ARG A 68 -22.20 -16.36 6.93
CA ARG A 68 -22.21 -15.00 6.36
C ARG A 68 -21.54 -13.98 7.29
N LEU A 69 -21.74 -14.09 8.59
CA LEU A 69 -21.16 -13.18 9.58
C LEU A 69 -19.63 -13.29 9.59
N SER A 70 -19.08 -14.50 9.77
CA SER A 70 -17.64 -14.77 9.78
C SER A 70 -16.99 -14.39 8.46
N ARG A 71 -17.63 -14.72 7.33
CA ARG A 71 -17.17 -14.31 6.00
C ARG A 71 -17.07 -12.78 5.88
N ASN A 72 -18.12 -12.07 6.30
CA ASN A 72 -18.13 -10.60 6.23
C ASN A 72 -17.07 -9.99 7.15
N GLU A 73 -16.84 -10.58 8.34
CA GLU A 73 -15.78 -10.16 9.25
C GLU A 73 -14.39 -10.35 8.62
N THR A 74 -14.10 -11.55 8.11
CA THR A 74 -12.82 -11.85 7.45
C THR A 74 -12.54 -10.93 6.26
N LEU A 75 -13.54 -10.70 5.41
CA LEU A 75 -13.40 -9.84 4.22
C LEU A 75 -13.52 -8.34 4.50
N SER A 76 -13.82 -7.94 5.76
CA SER A 76 -13.79 -6.54 6.17
C SER A 76 -12.38 -6.05 6.51
N LYS A 77 -11.44 -6.98 6.69
CA LYS A 77 -10.03 -6.71 6.99
C LYS A 77 -9.30 -6.18 5.76
N LYS A 78 -8.34 -5.32 5.99
CA LYS A 78 -7.55 -4.52 5.05
C LYS A 78 -6.09 -4.47 5.55
N GLY A 79 -5.60 -5.60 6.03
CA GLY A 79 -4.27 -5.82 6.60
C GLY A 79 -4.28 -6.22 8.08
N GLU A 80 -5.43 -6.16 8.76
CA GLU A 80 -5.55 -6.50 10.18
C GLU A 80 -5.16 -7.95 10.47
N HIS A 81 -5.47 -8.90 9.59
CA HIS A 81 -5.13 -10.29 9.86
C HIS A 81 -3.63 -10.55 9.68
N ALA A 82 -3.05 -10.07 8.60
CA ALA A 82 -1.61 -10.16 8.31
C ALA A 82 -0.76 -9.50 9.40
N LEU A 83 -1.29 -8.47 10.07
CA LEU A 83 -0.59 -7.72 11.11
C LEU A 83 -0.93 -8.17 12.54
N LYS A 84 -1.71 -9.25 12.72
CA LYS A 84 -2.17 -9.69 14.05
C LYS A 84 -1.05 -9.93 15.06
N ASP A 85 0.11 -10.38 14.58
CA ASP A 85 1.29 -10.67 15.40
C ASP A 85 2.26 -9.47 15.52
N TYR A 86 1.93 -8.33 14.91
CA TYR A 86 2.75 -7.13 14.89
C TYR A 86 2.19 -6.09 15.86
N ARG A 87 3.05 -5.56 16.74
CA ARG A 87 2.70 -4.62 17.83
C ARG A 87 1.97 -3.34 17.41
N PHE A 88 1.93 -3.02 16.12
CA PHE A 88 1.29 -1.82 15.56
C PHE A 88 0.05 -2.09 14.70
N GLY A 89 -0.43 -3.34 14.63
CA GLY A 89 -1.68 -3.68 13.93
C GLY A 89 -2.80 -2.71 14.31
N ASP A 90 -3.01 -2.50 15.62
CA ASP A 90 -4.04 -1.61 16.19
C ASP A 90 -3.92 -0.14 15.75
N SER A 91 -2.71 0.38 15.53
CA SER A 91 -2.53 1.77 15.11
C SER A 91 -2.78 1.97 13.61
N LEU A 92 -2.55 0.93 12.80
CA LEU A 92 -2.84 0.89 11.35
C LEU A 92 -4.32 0.59 11.07
N VAL A 93 -5.00 -0.13 11.98
CA VAL A 93 -6.46 -0.40 11.92
C VAL A 93 -7.27 0.91 11.90
N ALA A 94 -6.78 1.96 12.55
CA ALA A 94 -7.48 3.23 12.62
C ALA A 94 -7.43 4.06 11.32
N GLU A 95 -6.60 3.68 10.35
CA GLU A 95 -6.36 4.47 9.14
C GLU A 95 -7.46 4.29 8.09
N GLU A 96 -7.78 5.39 7.40
CA GLU A 96 -8.63 5.37 6.22
C GLU A 96 -8.00 4.53 5.10
N TYR A 97 -8.84 3.89 4.28
CA TYR A 97 -8.40 2.88 3.33
C TYR A 97 -7.39 3.38 2.30
N ASP A 98 -7.59 4.59 1.79
CA ASP A 98 -6.67 5.28 0.89
C ASP A 98 -5.35 5.68 1.57
N ALA A 99 -5.36 6.06 2.85
CA ALA A 99 -4.12 6.24 3.62
C ALA A 99 -3.32 4.94 3.67
N ARG A 100 -3.99 3.81 3.95
CA ARG A 100 -3.34 2.48 3.96
C ARG A 100 -2.71 2.12 2.61
N ILE A 101 -3.39 2.38 1.49
CA ILE A 101 -2.83 2.14 0.15
C ILE A 101 -1.52 2.91 -0.02
N ILE A 102 -1.51 4.19 0.35
CA ILE A 102 -0.33 5.05 0.21
C ILE A 102 0.82 4.56 1.10
N MET A 103 0.53 4.25 2.36
CA MET A 103 1.55 3.76 3.31
C MET A 103 2.19 2.46 2.82
N TRP A 104 1.37 1.45 2.52
CA TRP A 104 1.87 0.15 2.08
C TRP A 104 2.57 0.23 0.73
N ASN A 105 2.15 1.15 -0.15
CA ASN A 105 2.85 1.39 -1.41
C ASN A 105 4.28 1.88 -1.17
N ILE A 106 4.45 2.87 -0.30
CA ILE A 106 5.77 3.41 0.05
C ILE A 106 6.62 2.35 0.78
N VAL A 107 6.05 1.63 1.74
CA VAL A 107 6.74 0.54 2.46
C VAL A 107 7.24 -0.52 1.48
N THR A 108 6.34 -1.02 0.63
CA THR A 108 6.66 -2.05 -0.38
C THR A 108 7.78 -1.57 -1.29
N ASP A 109 7.70 -0.33 -1.77
CA ASP A 109 8.70 0.24 -2.69
C ASP A 109 10.08 0.38 -2.04
N ASN A 110 10.15 0.75 -0.76
CA ASN A 110 11.42 0.83 -0.07
C ASN A 110 11.98 -0.56 0.26
N CYS A 111 11.15 -1.50 0.72
CA CYS A 111 11.59 -2.89 0.93
C CYS A 111 12.09 -3.54 -0.38
N CYS A 112 11.40 -3.35 -1.50
CA CYS A 112 11.83 -3.89 -2.79
C CYS A 112 13.19 -3.36 -3.22
N LYS A 113 13.48 -2.06 -3.00
CA LYS A 113 14.78 -1.47 -3.35
C LYS A 113 15.89 -2.03 -2.50
N ASN A 114 15.71 -2.04 -1.19
CA ASN A 114 16.74 -2.54 -0.28
C ASN A 114 17.13 -3.96 -0.69
N ASP A 115 16.14 -4.81 -0.96
CA ASP A 115 16.40 -6.18 -1.40
C ASP A 115 17.09 -6.22 -2.76
N LEU A 116 16.69 -5.34 -3.69
CA LEU A 116 17.33 -5.25 -5.00
C LEU A 116 18.80 -4.84 -4.86
N ASP A 117 19.10 -3.90 -3.97
CA ASP A 117 20.46 -3.44 -3.66
C ASP A 117 21.26 -4.57 -2.99
N HIS A 118 20.66 -5.32 -2.07
CA HIS A 118 21.27 -6.51 -1.44
C HIS A 118 21.59 -7.62 -2.45
N VAL A 119 20.83 -7.75 -3.53
CA VAL A 119 21.11 -8.69 -4.63
C VAL A 119 21.84 -8.03 -5.81
N TYR A 120 22.51 -6.89 -5.61
CA TYR A 120 23.33 -6.20 -6.60
C TYR A 120 22.58 -5.88 -7.91
N GLY A 121 21.29 -5.57 -7.83
CA GLY A 121 20.45 -5.22 -8.98
C GLY A 121 19.88 -6.42 -9.74
N GLU A 122 20.12 -7.65 -9.29
CA GLU A 122 19.64 -8.85 -9.96
C GLU A 122 18.17 -9.16 -9.63
N THR A 123 17.25 -8.61 -10.42
CA THR A 123 15.78 -8.80 -10.25
C THR A 123 15.33 -10.26 -10.17
N ASN A 124 16.13 -11.17 -10.73
CA ASN A 124 15.84 -12.60 -10.80
C ASN A 124 15.90 -13.22 -9.40
N LYS A 125 16.84 -12.74 -8.57
CA LYS A 125 17.14 -13.18 -7.21
C LYS A 125 16.17 -12.62 -6.17
N LEU A 126 15.33 -11.65 -6.53
CA LEU A 126 14.29 -11.14 -5.64
C LEU A 126 13.30 -12.25 -5.28
N HIS A 127 12.90 -12.26 -4.01
CA HIS A 127 11.88 -13.15 -3.47
C HIS A 127 10.59 -13.08 -4.30
N GLN A 128 9.89 -14.19 -4.47
CA GLN A 128 8.68 -14.20 -5.30
C GLN A 128 7.61 -13.28 -4.71
N ASN A 129 7.38 -13.32 -3.39
CA ASN A 129 6.42 -12.44 -2.73
C ASN A 129 6.81 -10.95 -2.80
N CYS A 130 8.09 -10.62 -3.01
CA CYS A 130 8.52 -9.24 -3.32
C CYS A 130 7.96 -8.79 -4.67
N LYS A 131 8.10 -9.62 -5.71
CA LYS A 131 7.60 -9.32 -7.06
C LYS A 131 6.07 -9.24 -7.08
N ILE A 132 5.39 -10.15 -6.38
CA ILE A 132 3.93 -10.18 -6.24
C ILE A 132 3.45 -8.93 -5.49
N SER A 133 4.02 -8.64 -4.32
CA SER A 133 3.65 -7.47 -3.52
C SER A 133 3.87 -6.17 -4.28
N LYS A 134 4.98 -6.05 -5.01
CA LYS A 134 5.25 -4.86 -5.82
C LYS A 134 4.17 -4.64 -6.88
N TRP A 135 3.70 -5.71 -7.50
CA TRP A 135 2.66 -5.63 -8.50
C TRP A 135 1.30 -5.24 -7.88
N PHE A 136 0.92 -5.87 -6.76
CA PHE A 136 -0.31 -5.48 -6.06
C PHE A 136 -0.26 -4.03 -5.59
N SER A 137 0.87 -3.61 -5.03
CA SER A 137 1.14 -2.24 -4.61
C SER A 137 0.94 -1.22 -5.74
N ASP A 138 1.53 -1.46 -6.91
CA ASP A 138 1.39 -0.57 -8.07
C ASP A 138 -0.04 -0.57 -8.62
N TYR A 139 -0.72 -1.72 -8.62
CA TYR A 139 -2.10 -1.83 -9.05
C TYR A 139 -3.08 -1.12 -8.10
N MET A 140 -2.92 -1.28 -6.80
CA MET A 140 -3.76 -0.61 -5.80
C MET A 140 -3.58 0.91 -5.83
N LEU A 141 -2.34 1.39 -6.04
CA LEU A 141 -2.09 2.81 -6.26
C LEU A 141 -2.71 3.30 -7.58
N TYR A 142 -2.68 2.49 -8.65
CA TYR A 142 -3.39 2.81 -9.89
C TYR A 142 -4.89 2.98 -9.66
N LEU A 143 -5.54 2.04 -8.95
CA LEU A 143 -6.96 2.15 -8.63
C LEU A 143 -7.25 3.43 -7.84
N LEU A 144 -6.39 3.76 -6.86
CA LEU A 144 -6.52 4.96 -6.06
C LEU A 144 -6.52 6.26 -6.88
N LEU A 145 -5.65 6.34 -7.90
CA LEU A 145 -5.44 7.56 -8.67
C LEU A 145 -6.29 7.65 -9.95
N PHE A 146 -6.61 6.53 -10.58
CA PHE A 146 -7.20 6.51 -11.93
C PHE A 146 -8.55 5.79 -12.00
N CYS A 147 -8.86 4.91 -11.04
CA CYS A 147 -10.17 4.26 -10.92
C CYS A 147 -10.77 4.44 -9.53
N PRO A 148 -10.82 5.67 -8.98
CA PRO A 148 -11.24 5.91 -7.60
C PRO A 148 -12.69 5.46 -7.32
N SER A 149 -13.52 5.31 -8.35
CA SER A 149 -14.87 4.76 -8.22
C SER A 149 -14.91 3.26 -7.89
N MET A 150 -13.83 2.52 -8.18
CA MET A 150 -13.73 1.08 -7.92
C MET A 150 -13.22 0.72 -6.52
N ILE A 151 -12.84 1.71 -5.72
CA ILE A 151 -12.38 1.51 -4.34
C ILE A 151 -13.32 2.23 -3.36
N PRO A 152 -13.31 1.86 -2.07
CA PRO A 152 -14.01 2.59 -1.02
C PRO A 152 -13.76 4.10 -1.08
N LYS A 153 -14.83 4.88 -0.89
CA LYS A 153 -14.78 6.35 -0.94
C LYS A 153 -13.76 6.90 0.06
N GLY A 154 -12.98 7.87 -0.40
CA GLY A 154 -11.94 8.55 0.39
C GLY A 154 -11.45 9.81 -0.31
N ILE A 155 -10.33 10.36 0.15
CA ILE A 155 -9.67 11.54 -0.42
C ILE A 155 -8.30 11.18 -1.02
N GLY A 156 -8.24 10.03 -1.67
CA GLY A 156 -7.00 9.35 -2.05
C GLY A 156 -6.02 10.20 -2.84
N GLU A 157 -6.48 10.87 -3.89
CA GLU A 157 -5.66 11.77 -4.71
C GLU A 157 -5.08 12.92 -3.88
N ILE A 158 -5.92 13.65 -3.15
CA ILE A 158 -5.50 14.77 -2.28
C ILE A 158 -4.51 14.29 -1.21
N ARG A 159 -4.77 13.13 -0.61
CA ARG A 159 -3.91 12.53 0.42
C ARG A 159 -2.58 12.09 -0.16
N TYR A 160 -2.57 11.53 -1.37
CA TYR A 160 -1.36 11.16 -2.07
C TYR A 160 -0.50 12.39 -2.34
N GLU A 161 -1.09 13.47 -2.87
CA GLU A 161 -0.41 14.74 -3.10
C GLU A 161 0.20 15.32 -1.82
N ARG A 162 -0.58 15.37 -0.72
CA ARG A 162 -0.09 15.82 0.59
C ARG A 162 1.06 14.97 1.11
N THR A 163 0.94 13.65 1.02
CA THR A 163 2.01 12.72 1.45
C THR A 163 3.29 12.94 0.64
N CYS A 164 3.17 13.23 -0.65
CA CYS A 164 4.30 13.57 -1.52
C CYS A 164 4.98 14.88 -1.09
N VAL A 165 4.20 15.90 -0.72
CA VAL A 165 4.72 17.17 -0.19
C VAL A 165 5.45 16.94 1.12
N ASP A 166 4.85 16.21 2.06
CA ASP A 166 5.48 15.90 3.36
C ASP A 166 6.81 15.15 3.19
N ALA A 167 6.82 14.14 2.31
CA ALA A 167 8.04 13.41 1.95
C ALA A 167 9.11 14.33 1.36
N THR A 168 8.71 15.24 0.47
CA THR A 168 9.59 16.19 -0.20
C THR A 168 10.24 17.12 0.80
N LEU A 169 9.43 17.76 1.66
CA LEU A 169 9.90 18.69 2.67
C LEU A 169 10.95 18.06 3.58
N LYS A 170 10.69 16.82 4.02
CA LYS A 170 11.62 16.10 4.90
C LYS A 170 12.93 15.73 4.20
N ILE A 171 12.88 15.26 2.95
CA ILE A 171 14.10 14.97 2.19
C ILE A 171 14.89 16.26 1.93
N THR A 172 14.21 17.37 1.61
CA THR A 172 14.88 18.66 1.41
C THR A 172 15.49 19.20 2.69
N SER A 173 14.83 19.04 3.85
CA SER A 173 15.37 19.50 5.13
C SER A 173 16.64 18.74 5.53
N TYR A 174 16.78 17.46 5.15
CA TYR A 174 18.03 16.71 5.34
C TYR A 174 19.12 17.08 4.32
N ARG A 175 18.76 17.66 3.17
CA ARG A 175 19.69 18.06 2.10
C ARG A 175 20.13 19.52 2.20
N THR A 176 19.36 20.38 2.86
CA THR A 176 19.80 21.74 3.21
C THR A 176 20.82 21.66 4.34
N PRO A 177 22.08 22.08 4.11
CA PRO A 177 23.04 22.20 5.18
C PRO A 177 22.54 23.22 6.21
N GLN A 178 22.77 22.92 7.49
CA GLN A 178 22.35 23.76 8.63
C GLN A 178 22.77 25.24 8.50
N TRP A 179 23.91 25.52 7.86
CA TRP A 179 24.45 26.87 7.64
C TRP A 179 23.59 27.74 6.71
N MET A 180 22.70 27.17 5.91
CA MET A 180 21.81 27.94 5.03
C MET A 180 20.66 28.63 5.79
N PHE A 181 20.40 28.22 7.03
CA PHE A 181 19.41 28.86 7.91
C PHE A 181 20.00 29.97 8.79
N GLU A 182 21.33 30.10 8.86
CA GLU A 182 22.01 31.14 9.66
C GLU A 182 22.11 32.48 8.90
N GLU A 183 22.02 32.46 7.56
CA GLU A 183 22.17 33.66 6.72
C GLU A 183 20.87 34.51 6.61
N ALA A 184 19.77 34.07 7.23
CA ALA A 184 18.49 34.77 7.23
C ALA A 184 18.17 35.52 8.53
N THR A 185 19.03 35.45 9.56
CA THR A 185 18.81 36.11 10.87
C THR A 185 19.74 37.28 11.15
N ASP A 186 20.57 37.71 10.21
CA ASP A 186 21.46 38.87 10.41
C ASP A 186 20.74 40.21 10.15
N VAL A 187 19.71 40.50 10.95
CA VAL A 187 19.32 41.87 11.28
C VAL A 187 18.84 41.87 12.73
N THR A 188 19.76 42.16 13.65
CA THR A 188 19.62 42.99 14.86
C THR A 188 20.48 42.41 15.98
N SER A 189 21.71 42.91 16.06
CA SER A 189 22.61 42.70 17.19
C SER A 189 22.20 43.61 18.36
N SER A 190 21.85 43.03 19.51
CA SER A 190 22.16 43.63 20.83
C SER A 190 22.15 42.57 21.93
N SER A 191 23.36 42.22 22.36
CA SER A 191 23.82 41.70 23.65
C SER A 191 22.84 41.70 24.84
N THR A 192 22.67 40.54 25.49
CA THR A 192 23.03 40.28 26.91
C THR A 192 22.99 38.77 27.22
N ASP A 193 23.86 38.36 28.14
CA ASP A 193 24.28 37.00 28.45
C ASP A 193 23.26 36.09 29.17
N HIS A 194 23.54 34.79 29.08
CA HIS A 194 23.13 33.69 29.97
C HIS A 194 21.68 33.17 29.90
N GLU A 195 21.47 32.16 29.05
CA GLU A 195 21.06 30.81 29.47
C GLU A 195 21.22 29.87 28.27
N SER A 196 22.05 28.82 28.40
CA SER A 196 22.08 27.72 27.43
C SER A 196 20.79 26.92 27.54
N THR A 197 19.70 27.46 26.97
CA THR A 197 18.57 26.65 26.54
C THR A 197 18.97 26.08 25.20
N THR A 198 19.37 24.81 25.20
CA THR A 198 19.39 24.01 23.99
C THR A 198 17.95 23.99 23.46
N VAL A 199 17.64 24.92 22.55
CA VAL A 199 16.44 24.84 21.73
C VAL A 199 16.67 23.65 20.81
N GLY A 200 16.35 22.45 21.32
CA GLY A 200 16.19 21.29 20.48
C GLY A 200 15.19 21.71 19.40
N VAL A 201 15.62 21.63 18.15
CA VAL A 201 14.71 21.69 17.00
C VAL A 201 13.81 20.47 17.16
N ALA A 202 12.71 20.65 17.89
CA ALA A 202 11.64 19.69 17.92
C ALA A 202 11.25 19.50 16.46
N SER A 203 11.36 18.27 15.97
CA SER A 203 10.83 17.93 14.66
C SER A 203 9.35 18.34 14.69
N ASN A 204 8.97 19.40 13.96
CA ASN A 204 7.58 19.77 13.72
C ASN A 204 6.87 18.72 12.83
N GLU A 205 7.26 17.45 12.93
CA GLU A 205 6.62 16.33 12.26
C GLU A 205 5.31 16.08 12.97
N ASP A 206 4.20 16.27 12.26
CA ASP A 206 2.91 15.79 12.74
C ASP A 206 3.01 14.27 12.94
N PRO A 207 2.92 13.75 14.18
CA PRO A 207 2.94 12.31 14.44
C PRO A 207 1.74 11.58 13.81
N ARG A 208 0.75 12.34 13.32
CA ARG A 208 -0.40 11.84 12.58
C ARG A 208 -0.22 11.85 11.07
N SER A 209 0.88 12.41 10.55
CA SER A 209 1.14 12.39 9.10
C SER A 209 1.33 10.96 8.61
N VAL A 210 0.73 10.66 7.45
CA VAL A 210 0.83 9.36 6.77
C VAL A 210 2.31 9.02 6.51
N PHE A 211 3.11 10.01 6.16
CA PHE A 211 4.54 9.84 5.90
C PHE A 211 5.33 9.39 7.15
N LYS A 212 5.08 9.99 8.33
CA LYS A 212 5.75 9.60 9.57
C LYS A 212 5.45 8.14 9.92
N ARG A 213 4.17 7.78 9.94
CA ARG A 213 3.70 6.42 10.24
C ARG A 213 4.25 5.38 9.27
N THR A 214 4.33 5.73 7.98
CA THR A 214 4.96 4.91 6.95
C THR A 214 6.43 4.63 7.25
N THR A 215 7.17 5.65 7.69
CA THR A 215 8.60 5.52 8.03
C THR A 215 8.78 4.58 9.22
N ASP A 216 7.97 4.76 10.26
CA ASP A 216 8.04 3.95 11.48
C ASP A 216 7.68 2.47 11.20
N LEU A 217 6.69 2.22 10.33
CA LEU A 217 6.32 0.87 9.88
C LEU A 217 7.45 0.21 9.08
N TYR A 218 8.04 0.94 8.14
CA TYR A 218 9.14 0.43 7.32
C TYR A 218 10.36 0.03 8.15
N LEU A 219 10.75 0.85 9.14
CA LEU A 219 11.90 0.56 10.01
C LEU A 219 11.68 -0.73 10.82
N GLN A 220 10.47 -0.95 11.34
CA GLN A 220 10.15 -2.14 12.14
C GLN A 220 10.06 -3.44 11.32
N LEU A 221 9.76 -3.34 10.02
CA LEU A 221 9.80 -4.49 9.12
C LEU A 221 11.24 -4.92 8.74
N GLY A 222 12.25 -4.11 9.06
CA GLY A 222 13.62 -4.27 8.59
C GLY A 222 14.58 -5.09 9.46
N ASP A 223 14.16 -5.64 10.59
CA ASP A 223 15.07 -5.95 11.72
C ASP A 223 15.35 -7.44 12.00
N ASP A 224 15.36 -8.34 11.00
CA ASP A 224 15.73 -9.75 11.23
C ASP A 224 16.48 -10.37 10.03
N GLU A 225 17.64 -11.00 10.31
CA GLU A 225 18.53 -11.65 9.33
C GLU A 225 17.89 -12.90 8.68
N ASN A 226 16.91 -13.53 9.34
CA ASN A 226 16.03 -14.57 8.76
C ASN A 226 14.65 -14.00 8.31
N GLY A 227 14.44 -12.69 8.49
CA GLY A 227 13.16 -12.01 8.35
C GLY A 227 12.75 -11.65 6.93
N TRP A 228 13.61 -11.83 5.92
CA TRP A 228 13.31 -11.43 4.53
C TRP A 228 12.07 -12.14 3.98
N ASN A 229 11.95 -13.45 4.21
CA ASN A 229 10.81 -14.23 3.74
C ASN A 229 9.55 -13.85 4.53
N LYS A 230 9.63 -13.84 5.87
CA LYS A 230 8.51 -13.50 6.75
C LYS A 230 7.95 -12.10 6.49
N ARG A 231 8.82 -11.11 6.25
CA ARG A 231 8.40 -9.74 5.89
C ARG A 231 7.59 -9.73 4.60
N TRP A 232 8.04 -10.44 3.57
CA TRP A 232 7.32 -10.47 2.30
C TRP A 232 6.03 -11.29 2.35
N ASP A 233 5.95 -12.30 3.20
CA ASP A 233 4.70 -13.02 3.47
C ASP A 233 3.66 -12.05 4.03
N VAL A 234 4.02 -11.29 5.06
CA VAL A 234 3.14 -10.26 5.66
C VAL A 234 2.77 -9.16 4.68
N ILE A 235 3.73 -8.59 3.95
CA ILE A 235 3.42 -7.54 2.95
C ILE A 235 2.46 -8.10 1.88
N SER A 236 2.70 -9.33 1.40
CA SER A 236 1.85 -9.93 0.37
C SER A 236 0.43 -10.19 0.87
N GLU A 237 0.29 -10.65 2.11
CA GLU A 237 -0.99 -10.93 2.75
C GLU A 237 -1.79 -9.64 3.01
N VAL A 238 -1.13 -8.56 3.46
CA VAL A 238 -1.77 -7.24 3.58
C VAL A 238 -2.35 -6.80 2.23
N TRP A 239 -1.59 -6.93 1.15
CA TRP A 239 -2.08 -6.55 -0.18
C TRP A 239 -3.26 -7.40 -0.63
N LEU A 240 -3.24 -8.71 -0.35
CA LEU A 240 -4.33 -9.63 -0.68
C LEU A 240 -5.61 -9.30 0.10
N GLU A 241 -5.51 -9.00 1.40
CA GLU A 241 -6.62 -8.51 2.22
C GLU A 241 -7.21 -7.22 1.63
N MET A 242 -6.34 -6.24 1.34
CA MET A 242 -6.79 -4.96 0.77
C MET A 242 -7.45 -5.13 -0.60
N LEU A 243 -6.96 -6.04 -1.43
CA LEU A 243 -7.56 -6.37 -2.74
C LEU A 243 -8.93 -7.01 -2.60
N ALA A 244 -9.07 -8.01 -1.72
CA ALA A 244 -10.33 -8.68 -1.46
C ALA A 244 -11.37 -7.69 -0.89
N TYR A 245 -10.94 -6.82 0.03
CA TYR A 245 -11.77 -5.75 0.56
C TYR A 245 -12.24 -4.79 -0.53
N ALA A 246 -11.36 -4.30 -1.40
CA ALA A 246 -11.76 -3.44 -2.53
C ALA A 246 -12.74 -4.16 -3.47
N ALA A 247 -12.47 -5.43 -3.81
CA ALA A 247 -13.33 -6.20 -4.70
C ALA A 247 -14.73 -6.42 -4.13
N GLN A 248 -14.86 -6.59 -2.80
CA GLN A 248 -16.15 -6.74 -2.14
C GLN A 248 -16.92 -5.41 -2.00
N ASN A 249 -16.21 -4.28 -1.92
CA ASN A 249 -16.79 -2.96 -1.66
C ASN A 249 -16.90 -2.06 -2.91
N CYS A 250 -16.46 -2.55 -4.06
CA CYS A 250 -16.69 -1.89 -5.35
C CYS A 250 -18.16 -2.02 -5.75
N ASP A 251 -18.77 -0.92 -6.21
CA ASP A 251 -20.15 -0.95 -6.71
C ASP A 251 -20.21 -1.84 -7.97
N TRP A 252 -21.23 -2.69 -8.06
CA TRP A 252 -21.44 -3.55 -9.21
C TRP A 252 -21.62 -2.77 -10.51
N LYS A 253 -22.09 -1.52 -10.44
CA LYS A 253 -22.14 -0.62 -11.60
C LYS A 253 -20.77 -0.33 -12.18
N GLU A 254 -19.77 -0.14 -11.34
CA GLU A 254 -18.39 0.10 -11.75
C GLU A 254 -17.78 -1.19 -12.32
N HIS A 255 -17.99 -2.34 -11.65
CA HIS A 255 -17.63 -3.65 -12.23
C HIS A 255 -18.22 -3.87 -13.62
N ALA A 256 -19.52 -3.58 -13.80
CA ALA A 256 -20.21 -3.73 -15.08
C ALA A 256 -19.67 -2.76 -16.16
N HIS A 257 -19.33 -1.52 -15.78
CA HIS A 257 -18.72 -0.55 -16.68
C HIS A 257 -17.39 -1.05 -17.25
N HIS A 258 -16.55 -1.62 -16.39
CA HIS A 258 -15.23 -2.11 -16.76
C HIS A 258 -15.25 -3.46 -17.50
N LEU A 259 -16.24 -4.33 -17.26
CA LEU A 259 -16.45 -5.55 -18.06
C LEU A 259 -16.63 -5.26 -19.55
N ARG A 260 -17.34 -4.18 -19.89
CA ARG A 260 -17.55 -3.76 -21.29
C ARG A 260 -16.27 -3.33 -22.00
N LYS A 261 -15.21 -3.01 -21.25
CA LYS A 261 -13.93 -2.50 -21.75
C LYS A 261 -12.81 -3.55 -21.74
N GLY A 262 -13.12 -4.81 -21.48
CA GLY A 262 -12.15 -5.91 -21.43
C GLY A 262 -11.93 -6.51 -20.03
N GLY A 263 -12.55 -5.93 -18.99
CA GLY A 263 -12.49 -6.42 -17.61
C GLY A 263 -11.26 -5.93 -16.85
N GLU A 264 -11.48 -5.16 -15.78
CA GLU A 264 -10.43 -4.84 -14.81
C GLU A 264 -10.15 -6.05 -13.91
N LEU A 265 -8.91 -6.21 -13.44
CA LEU A 265 -8.55 -7.29 -12.51
C LEU A 265 -9.49 -7.33 -11.30
N LEU A 266 -9.82 -6.18 -10.71
CA LEU A 266 -10.69 -6.13 -9.52
C LEU A 266 -12.04 -6.78 -9.79
N THR A 267 -12.54 -6.68 -11.03
CA THR A 267 -13.78 -7.33 -11.45
C THR A 267 -13.62 -8.83 -11.62
N HIS A 268 -12.47 -9.29 -12.11
CA HIS A 268 -12.17 -10.71 -12.14
C HIS A 268 -12.07 -11.31 -10.73
N ILE A 269 -11.47 -10.57 -9.78
CA ILE A 269 -11.41 -10.96 -8.36
C ILE A 269 -12.82 -11.01 -7.77
N SER A 270 -13.67 -10.01 -8.00
CA SER A 270 -15.04 -10.02 -7.47
C SER A 270 -15.88 -11.19 -8.01
N VAL A 271 -15.78 -11.50 -9.31
CA VAL A 271 -16.42 -12.67 -9.91
C VAL A 271 -15.87 -13.98 -9.32
N LEU A 272 -14.55 -14.07 -9.10
CA LEU A 272 -13.93 -15.22 -8.45
C LEU A 272 -14.45 -15.40 -7.01
N MET A 273 -14.57 -14.31 -6.25
CA MET A 273 -15.17 -14.32 -4.91
C MET A 273 -16.64 -14.75 -4.91
N VAL A 274 -17.42 -14.40 -5.94
CA VAL A 274 -18.79 -14.91 -6.12
C VAL A 274 -18.78 -16.43 -6.29
N ASN A 275 -17.88 -16.97 -7.12
CA ASN A 275 -17.76 -18.43 -7.31
C ASN A 275 -17.40 -19.17 -6.01
N PHE A 276 -16.58 -18.56 -5.16
CA PHE A 276 -16.24 -19.09 -3.84
C PHE A 276 -17.31 -18.82 -2.76
N ARG A 277 -18.46 -18.21 -3.09
CA ARG A 277 -19.50 -17.79 -2.14
C ARG A 277 -19.01 -16.77 -1.08
N LEU A 278 -17.88 -16.13 -1.36
CA LEU A 278 -17.24 -15.10 -0.54
C LEU A 278 -17.87 -13.72 -0.72
N TYR A 279 -18.57 -13.49 -1.83
CA TYR A 279 -19.16 -12.17 -2.10
C TYR A 279 -20.32 -11.85 -1.14
N LYS A 280 -20.40 -10.59 -0.71
CA LYS A 280 -21.50 -10.12 0.15
C LYS A 280 -22.81 -10.20 -0.65
N GLN A 281 -23.67 -11.14 -0.30
CA GLN A 281 -25.02 -11.19 -0.88
C GLN A 281 -25.77 -9.94 -0.44
N ILE A 282 -26.17 -9.12 -1.42
CA ILE A 282 -27.14 -8.06 -1.21
C ILE A 282 -28.50 -8.77 -1.23
N MET A 283 -29.08 -8.94 -0.05
CA MET A 283 -30.49 -9.32 0.09
C MET A 283 -31.34 -8.07 -0.04
#